data_AF-T0K5M2-F1
#
_entry.id   AF-T0K5M2-F1
#
_cell.length_a   1.000
_cell.length_b   1.000
_cell.length_c   1.000
_cell.angle_alpha   90.00
_cell.angle_beta   90.00
_cell.angle_gamma   90.00
#
_symmetry.space_group_name_H-M   'P 1'
#
loop_
_entity.id
_entity.type
_entity.pdbx_description
1 polymer ?
#
loop_
_entity_poly.entity_id
_entity_poly.type
_entity_poly.pdbx_seq_one_letter_code
_entity_poly.pdbx_strand_id
1 'polypeptide(L)'
;MFDTLSAAMTERPVTVSDEESKENDETKDEVEAGQQRRGSSTSDWNDRFIIKRHQKLAPLRWPCPEQAVSRELRDAAPVKVLLFRKITRLQTLSSRGAKEETVESAIQDALSVYRHWNMTYGPLFQDCVQYHDSLPSTVQSWYVCLLGHWLLAVMILADTISLMDEQSMSMPPRARQRAETNMIDNLRRSSTRMVSDLAKASTPREDDLGKLPEYHHAAKEGALLTEPWTMVLMRSFTMAGLSLLDEATTREPQDEIAVEDSQRRCEDCVKALWYLGRKSSLSLKVAAILGDGLERSRLRGLGSGTDFAGAGEQSTISQVEVF
;
A
#
# COMPACT_ATOMS: atom_id res chain seq x y z
N MET A 1 -4.74 11.64 -14.67
CA MET A 1 -4.69 10.53 -13.68
C MET A 1 -3.58 9.54 -14.00
N PHE A 2 -3.52 8.98 -15.22
CA PHE A 2 -2.46 8.01 -15.59
C PHE A 2 -1.04 8.59 -15.40
N ASP A 3 -0.81 9.85 -15.83
CA ASP A 3 0.48 10.52 -15.63
C ASP A 3 0.86 10.62 -14.16
N THR A 4 -0.04 11.08 -13.29
CA THR A 4 0.19 11.19 -11.84
C THR A 4 0.54 9.85 -11.19
N LEU A 5 -0.22 8.80 -11.51
CA LEU A 5 -0.02 7.48 -10.92
C LEU A 5 1.29 6.86 -11.43
N SER A 6 1.55 6.97 -12.73
CA SER A 6 2.81 6.53 -13.35
C SER A 6 4.00 7.28 -12.76
N ALA A 7 3.89 8.59 -12.61
CA ALA A 7 4.93 9.45 -12.07
C ALA A 7 5.29 9.07 -10.63
N ALA A 8 4.27 8.91 -9.77
CA ALA A 8 4.45 8.48 -8.39
C ALA A 8 5.16 7.12 -8.29
N MET A 9 4.76 6.17 -9.14
CA MET A 9 5.37 4.84 -9.18
C MET A 9 6.82 4.91 -9.68
N THR A 10 7.09 5.57 -10.80
CA THR A 10 8.44 5.56 -11.39
C THR A 10 9.35 6.67 -10.82
N GLU A 11 8.93 7.36 -9.77
CA GLU A 11 9.65 8.45 -9.11
C GLU A 11 10.11 9.53 -10.10
N ARG A 12 9.33 9.76 -11.16
CA ARG A 12 9.61 10.81 -12.15
C ARG A 12 8.75 12.04 -11.85
N PRO A 13 9.19 13.24 -12.27
CA PRO A 13 8.32 14.41 -12.28
C PRO A 13 7.05 14.16 -13.11
N VAL A 14 5.94 14.74 -12.66
CA VAL A 14 4.71 14.83 -13.45
C VAL A 14 4.93 15.77 -14.63
N THR A 15 4.18 15.57 -15.71
CA THR A 15 4.29 16.39 -16.93
C THR A 15 3.83 17.83 -16.67
N VAL A 16 2.84 17.99 -15.80
CA VAL A 16 2.34 19.29 -15.32
C VAL A 16 2.16 19.20 -13.82
N SER A 17 2.87 20.04 -13.07
CA SER A 17 2.71 20.09 -11.61
C SER A 17 1.48 20.91 -11.20
N ASP A 18 0.97 20.65 -9.99
CA ASP A 18 -0.14 21.41 -9.42
C ASP A 18 0.26 22.88 -9.16
N GLU A 19 1.55 23.12 -8.92
CA GLU A 19 2.15 24.43 -8.75
C GLU A 19 2.27 25.22 -10.06
N GLU A 20 2.41 24.54 -11.20
CA GLU A 20 2.43 25.12 -12.55
C GLU A 20 1.02 25.26 -13.15
N SER A 21 0.03 24.57 -12.59
CA SER A 21 -1.38 24.67 -12.98
C SER A 21 -2.11 25.86 -12.36
N LYS A 22 -1.39 26.88 -11.88
CA LYS A 22 -2.00 28.12 -11.40
C LYS A 22 -2.64 28.81 -12.61
N GLU A 23 -3.97 28.92 -12.63
CA GLU A 23 -4.59 29.98 -13.40
C GLU A 23 -3.99 31.30 -12.86
N ASN A 24 -3.35 32.07 -13.73
CA ASN A 24 -3.08 33.47 -13.44
C ASN A 24 -4.46 34.13 -13.26
N ASP A 25 -4.92 34.24 -12.03
CA ASP A 25 -6.07 35.07 -11.66
C ASP A 25 -5.66 36.56 -11.72
N GLU A 26 -4.97 36.95 -12.81
CA GLU A 26 -4.47 38.30 -13.07
C GLU A 26 -5.50 39.17 -13.79
N THR A 27 -6.77 38.74 -13.88
CA THR A 27 -7.83 39.58 -14.44
C THR A 27 -9.14 39.43 -13.68
N LYS A 28 -9.20 40.04 -12.49
CA LYS A 28 -10.34 40.87 -12.00
C LYS A 28 -10.07 41.37 -10.57
N ASP A 29 -9.16 42.32 -10.45
CA ASP A 29 -9.15 43.27 -9.32
C ASP A 29 -9.41 44.68 -9.88
N GLU A 30 -10.68 45.00 -10.11
CA GLU A 30 -11.14 46.37 -9.92
C GLU A 30 -11.94 46.42 -8.62
N VAL A 31 -11.30 47.02 -7.61
CA VAL A 31 -11.87 47.73 -6.47
C VAL A 31 -12.78 46.90 -5.55
N GLU A 32 -12.24 46.41 -4.43
CA GLU A 32 -12.77 46.76 -3.10
C GLU A 32 -11.91 46.21 -1.94
N ALA A 33 -11.95 46.94 -0.83
CA ALA A 33 -10.95 47.01 0.23
C ALA A 33 -10.76 45.75 1.10
N GLY A 34 -9.52 45.58 1.57
CA GLY A 34 -9.29 45.43 3.01
C GLY A 34 -9.36 44.05 3.66
N GLN A 35 -9.13 42.95 2.93
CA GLN A 35 -8.87 41.66 3.58
C GLN A 35 -7.60 41.02 3.00
N GLN A 36 -6.63 40.74 3.88
CA GLN A 36 -5.48 39.88 3.60
C GLN A 36 -5.98 38.49 3.19
N ARG A 37 -6.27 38.31 1.91
CA ARG A 37 -6.45 37.00 1.30
C ARG A 37 -5.07 36.38 1.15
N ARG A 38 -4.67 35.54 2.11
CA ARG A 38 -3.62 34.54 1.89
C ARG A 38 -3.98 33.82 0.59
N GLY A 39 -3.12 33.91 -0.43
CA GLY A 39 -3.33 33.25 -1.70
C GLY A 39 -3.68 31.78 -1.49
N SER A 40 -4.89 31.39 -1.89
CA SER A 40 -5.39 30.03 -1.78
C SER A 40 -4.60 29.16 -2.75
N SER A 41 -3.61 28.41 -2.26
CA SER A 41 -2.86 27.49 -3.11
C SER A 41 -3.80 26.44 -3.74
N THR A 42 -3.48 25.95 -4.93
CA THR A 42 -4.21 24.85 -5.60
C THR A 42 -4.28 23.57 -4.75
N SER A 43 -3.30 23.36 -3.86
CA SER A 43 -3.32 22.31 -2.83
C SER A 43 -4.51 22.46 -1.86
N ASP A 44 -4.79 23.70 -1.42
CA ASP A 44 -5.91 24.03 -0.54
C ASP A 44 -7.26 23.88 -1.26
N TRP A 45 -7.31 24.17 -2.57
CA TRP A 45 -8.50 23.91 -3.39
C TRP A 45 -8.83 22.42 -3.50
N ASN A 46 -7.87 21.56 -3.86
CA ASN A 46 -8.14 20.12 -4.01
C ASN A 46 -8.58 19.48 -2.69
N ASP A 47 -7.89 19.80 -1.58
CA ASP A 47 -8.21 19.25 -0.26
C ASP A 47 -9.59 19.72 0.18
N ARG A 48 -9.91 21.00 0.01
CA ARG A 48 -11.17 21.58 0.46
C ARG A 48 -12.38 21.04 -0.32
N PHE A 49 -12.27 20.81 -1.63
CA PHE A 49 -13.41 20.29 -2.41
C PHE A 49 -13.59 18.78 -2.28
N ILE A 50 -12.49 18.01 -2.20
CA ILE A 50 -12.56 16.54 -2.10
C ILE A 50 -12.92 16.12 -0.67
N ILE A 51 -12.34 16.76 0.35
CA ILE A 51 -12.52 16.38 1.77
C ILE A 51 -13.77 17.01 2.39
N LYS A 52 -14.08 18.31 2.14
CA LYS A 52 -15.27 18.94 2.77
C LYS A 52 -16.61 18.47 2.21
N ARG A 53 -16.65 17.94 0.97
CA ARG A 53 -17.89 17.39 0.41
C ARG A 53 -18.38 16.15 1.18
N HIS A 54 -17.51 15.51 1.98
CA HIS A 54 -17.76 14.22 2.62
C HIS A 54 -17.64 14.25 4.15
N GLN A 55 -18.05 15.34 4.82
CA GLN A 55 -18.23 15.34 6.27
C GLN A 55 -19.44 14.47 6.66
N LYS A 56 -19.26 13.15 6.64
CA LYS A 56 -20.25 12.16 7.09
C LYS A 56 -20.15 12.03 8.61
N LEU A 57 -21.30 11.96 9.29
CA LEU A 57 -21.39 11.78 10.74
C LEU A 57 -20.89 10.38 11.16
N ALA A 58 -20.99 9.39 10.28
CA ALA A 58 -20.49 8.04 10.49
C ALA A 58 -20.03 7.39 9.16
N PRO A 59 -19.03 6.50 9.19
CA PRO A 59 -18.59 5.73 8.02
C PRO A 59 -19.65 4.70 7.60
N LEU A 60 -19.75 4.41 6.29
CA LEU A 60 -20.61 3.34 5.80
C LEU A 60 -20.05 1.97 6.24
N ARG A 61 -20.95 1.03 6.60
CA ARG A 61 -20.61 -0.35 7.01
C ARG A 61 -21.42 -1.36 6.19
N TRP A 62 -20.88 -2.56 6.01
CA TRP A 62 -21.63 -3.70 5.48
C TRP A 62 -22.30 -4.48 6.63
N PRO A 63 -23.50 -5.08 6.44
CA PRO A 63 -24.33 -5.07 5.23
C PRO A 63 -25.08 -3.74 5.02
N CYS A 64 -25.12 -3.29 3.76
CA CYS A 64 -25.89 -2.12 3.35
C CYS A 64 -26.36 -2.27 1.89
N PRO A 65 -27.30 -1.43 1.41
CA PRO A 65 -27.76 -1.49 0.03
C PRO A 65 -26.63 -1.34 -0.98
N GLU A 66 -26.62 -2.13 -2.05
CA GLU A 66 -25.57 -2.08 -3.08
C GLU A 66 -25.38 -0.67 -3.64
N GLN A 67 -26.47 0.07 -3.89
CA GLN A 67 -26.35 1.44 -4.41
C GLN A 67 -25.62 2.39 -3.45
N ALA A 68 -25.64 2.13 -2.14
CA ALA A 68 -24.86 2.89 -1.17
C ALA A 68 -23.38 2.58 -1.30
N VAL A 69 -23.01 1.29 -1.39
CA VAL A 69 -21.63 0.85 -1.63
C VAL A 69 -21.09 1.42 -2.95
N SER A 70 -21.84 1.33 -4.05
CA SER A 70 -21.41 1.87 -5.34
C SER A 70 -21.25 3.39 -5.35
N ARG A 71 -21.99 4.13 -4.52
CA ARG A 71 -21.76 5.58 -4.33
C ARG A 71 -20.47 5.80 -3.54
N GLU A 72 -20.28 5.08 -2.45
CA GLU A 72 -19.09 5.20 -1.62
C GLU A 72 -17.79 4.91 -2.39
N LEU A 73 -17.79 3.86 -3.22
CA LEU A 73 -16.65 3.51 -4.08
C LEU A 73 -16.35 4.63 -5.11
N ARG A 74 -17.38 5.29 -5.64
CA ARG A 74 -17.22 6.43 -6.56
C ARG A 74 -16.66 7.67 -5.85
N ASP A 75 -17.12 7.93 -4.63
CA ASP A 75 -16.66 9.04 -3.80
C ASP A 75 -15.20 8.85 -3.33
N ALA A 76 -14.80 7.60 -3.07
CA ALA A 76 -13.44 7.25 -2.67
C ALA A 76 -12.41 7.39 -3.81
N ALA A 77 -12.81 7.16 -5.06
CA ALA A 77 -11.92 7.21 -6.23
C ALA A 77 -11.09 8.50 -6.35
N PRO A 78 -11.66 9.72 -6.26
CA PRO A 78 -10.87 10.96 -6.31
C PRO A 78 -9.92 11.13 -5.11
N VAL A 79 -10.26 10.62 -3.93
CA VAL A 79 -9.40 10.70 -2.72
C VAL A 79 -8.13 9.87 -2.92
N LYS A 80 -8.27 8.69 -3.52
CA LYS A 80 -7.13 7.87 -3.94
C LYS A 80 -6.19 8.62 -4.87
N VAL A 81 -6.75 9.29 -5.87
CA VAL A 81 -5.96 10.08 -6.84
C VAL A 81 -5.29 11.27 -6.15
N LEU A 82 -5.98 11.91 -5.22
CA LEU A 82 -5.43 13.01 -4.42
C LEU A 82 -4.19 12.55 -3.66
N LEU A 83 -4.19 11.36 -3.05
CA LEU A 83 -3.01 10.84 -2.35
C LEU A 83 -1.80 10.69 -3.30
N PHE A 84 -2.01 10.13 -4.50
CA PHE A 84 -0.95 10.07 -5.52
C PHE A 84 -0.42 11.44 -5.93
N ARG A 85 -1.28 12.47 -6.03
CA ARG A 85 -0.84 13.85 -6.29
C ARG A 85 0.06 14.37 -5.16
N LYS A 86 -0.32 14.11 -3.91
CA LYS A 86 0.49 14.51 -2.75
C LYS A 86 1.86 13.82 -2.74
N ILE A 87 1.92 12.54 -3.11
CA ILE A 87 3.19 11.81 -3.28
C ILE A 87 4.05 12.44 -4.38
N THR A 88 3.51 12.70 -5.56
CA THR A 88 4.28 13.34 -6.64
C THR A 88 4.77 14.73 -6.27
N ARG A 89 3.99 15.47 -5.49
CA ARG A 89 4.40 16.78 -4.94
C ARG A 89 5.58 16.63 -4.00
N LEU A 90 5.54 15.66 -3.08
CA LEU A 90 6.67 15.34 -2.19
C LEU A 90 7.93 14.98 -2.99
N GLN A 91 7.84 14.06 -3.94
CA GLN A 91 8.97 13.67 -4.80
C GLN A 91 9.53 14.88 -5.59
N THR A 92 8.67 15.78 -6.05
CA THR A 92 9.08 17.01 -6.74
C THR A 92 9.80 17.98 -5.79
N LEU A 93 9.28 18.18 -4.58
CA LEU A 93 9.94 19.01 -3.56
C LEU A 93 11.30 18.45 -3.16
N SER A 94 11.43 17.12 -3.08
CA SER A 94 12.71 16.45 -2.82
C SER A 94 13.72 16.74 -3.94
N SER A 95 13.37 16.45 -5.19
CA SER A 95 14.26 16.66 -6.34
C SER A 95 14.67 18.13 -6.57
N ARG A 96 13.84 19.09 -6.15
CA ARG A 96 14.11 20.54 -6.27
C ARG A 96 14.84 21.13 -5.06
N GLY A 97 15.18 20.33 -4.04
CA GLY A 97 15.86 20.83 -2.83
C GLY A 97 15.03 21.88 -2.08
N ALA A 98 13.72 21.65 -1.94
CA ALA A 98 12.83 22.58 -1.24
C ALA A 98 13.20 22.74 0.24
N LYS A 99 12.81 23.87 0.83
CA LYS A 99 13.03 24.16 2.26
C LYS A 99 12.26 23.19 3.15
N GLU A 100 12.84 22.87 4.32
CA GLU A 100 12.28 21.93 5.30
C GLU A 100 10.83 22.26 5.68
N GLU A 101 10.48 23.55 5.85
CA GLU A 101 9.11 23.92 6.22
C GLU A 101 8.10 23.62 5.10
N THR A 102 8.54 23.72 3.84
CA THR A 102 7.69 23.42 2.68
C THR A 102 7.49 21.92 2.54
N VAL A 103 8.56 21.14 2.74
CA VAL A 103 8.51 19.67 2.75
C VAL A 103 7.59 19.18 3.87
N GLU A 104 7.77 19.67 5.10
CA GLU A 104 6.95 19.25 6.24
C GLU A 104 5.48 19.63 6.06
N SER A 105 5.17 20.82 5.51
CA SER A 105 3.80 21.21 5.18
C SER A 105 3.18 20.21 4.18
N ALA A 106 3.91 19.84 3.12
CA ALA A 106 3.44 18.86 2.15
C ALA A 106 3.27 17.44 2.76
N ILE A 107 4.12 17.04 3.71
CA ILE A 107 3.98 15.78 4.46
C ILE A 107 2.67 15.82 5.25
N GLN A 108 2.39 16.90 5.98
CA GLN A 108 1.16 17.03 6.75
C GLN A 108 -0.09 17.02 5.88
N ASP A 109 -0.04 17.67 4.70
CA ASP A 109 -1.11 17.61 3.70
C ASP A 109 -1.37 16.15 3.26
N ALA A 110 -0.33 15.40 2.89
CA ALA A 110 -0.45 14.00 2.48
C ALA A 110 -1.04 13.12 3.59
N LEU A 111 -0.55 13.28 4.82
CA LEU A 111 -1.05 12.55 5.99
C LEU A 111 -2.51 12.91 6.33
N SER A 112 -2.95 14.12 6.01
CA SER A 112 -4.36 14.51 6.20
C SER A 112 -5.30 13.75 5.26
N VAL A 113 -4.88 13.52 4.01
CA VAL A 113 -5.62 12.72 3.03
C VAL A 113 -5.72 11.27 3.50
N TYR A 114 -4.61 10.71 3.98
CA TYR A 114 -4.59 9.37 4.58
C TYR A 114 -5.56 9.23 5.76
N ARG A 115 -5.52 10.18 6.72
CA ARG A 115 -6.45 10.19 7.85
C ARG A 115 -7.91 10.30 7.40
N HIS A 116 -8.20 11.17 6.43
CA HIS A 116 -9.55 11.32 5.89
C HIS A 116 -10.07 10.02 5.30
N TRP A 117 -9.25 9.30 4.52
CA TRP A 117 -9.66 8.00 3.98
C TRP A 117 -9.96 6.99 5.08
N ASN A 118 -9.07 6.86 6.06
CA ASN A 118 -9.24 5.90 7.14
C ASN A 118 -10.50 6.18 7.97
N MET A 119 -10.82 7.45 8.20
CA MET A 119 -12.02 7.82 8.93
C MET A 119 -13.30 7.67 8.11
N THR A 120 -13.25 7.88 6.79
CA THR A 120 -14.48 7.98 5.97
C THR A 120 -14.80 6.68 5.24
N TYR A 121 -13.80 6.06 4.62
CA TYR A 121 -13.95 4.91 3.73
C TYR A 121 -13.35 3.63 4.32
N GLY A 122 -12.35 3.75 5.20
CA GLY A 122 -11.63 2.62 5.80
C GLY A 122 -12.53 1.48 6.30
N PRO A 123 -13.55 1.75 7.12
CA PRO A 123 -14.43 0.70 7.65
C PRO A 123 -15.18 -0.07 6.56
N LEU A 124 -15.72 0.59 5.53
CA LEU A 124 -16.38 -0.09 4.43
C LEU A 124 -15.41 -0.99 3.67
N PHE A 125 -14.20 -0.49 3.35
CA PHE A 125 -13.22 -1.27 2.61
C PHE A 125 -12.73 -2.49 3.41
N GLN A 126 -12.61 -2.38 4.74
CA GLN A 126 -12.33 -3.51 5.61
C GLN A 126 -13.46 -4.54 5.57
N ASP A 127 -14.72 -4.09 5.67
CA ASP A 127 -15.87 -4.97 5.54
C ASP A 127 -15.89 -5.64 4.14
N CYS A 128 -15.56 -4.92 3.07
CA CYS A 128 -15.50 -5.49 1.72
C CYS A 128 -14.47 -6.63 1.59
N VAL A 129 -13.30 -6.48 2.22
CA VAL A 129 -12.29 -7.55 2.25
C VAL A 129 -12.79 -8.74 3.08
N GLN A 130 -13.39 -8.47 4.25
CA GLN A 130 -13.89 -9.51 5.15
C GLN A 130 -15.03 -10.34 4.53
N TYR A 131 -15.93 -9.68 3.81
CA TYR A 131 -17.14 -10.29 3.25
C TYR A 131 -17.08 -10.44 1.72
N HIS A 132 -15.88 -10.49 1.12
CA HIS A 132 -15.66 -10.51 -0.34
C HIS A 132 -16.63 -11.41 -1.10
N ASP A 133 -16.73 -12.68 -0.68
CA ASP A 133 -17.52 -13.72 -1.32
C ASP A 133 -19.05 -13.43 -1.27
N SER A 134 -19.50 -12.54 -0.37
CA SER A 134 -20.90 -12.13 -0.23
C SER A 134 -21.26 -10.87 -1.01
N LEU A 135 -20.27 -10.21 -1.63
CA LEU A 135 -20.48 -8.97 -2.37
C LEU A 135 -20.93 -9.24 -3.82
N PRO A 136 -21.72 -8.34 -4.43
CA PRO A 136 -21.96 -8.37 -5.87
C PRO A 136 -20.66 -8.30 -6.68
N SER A 137 -20.60 -9.00 -7.83
CA SER A 137 -19.41 -9.06 -8.68
C SER A 137 -18.87 -7.69 -9.09
N THR A 138 -19.76 -6.74 -9.38
CA THR A 138 -19.38 -5.36 -9.71
C THR A 138 -18.69 -4.67 -8.53
N VAL A 139 -19.19 -4.87 -7.30
CA VAL A 139 -18.57 -4.34 -6.07
C VAL A 139 -17.20 -4.99 -5.86
N GLN A 140 -17.11 -6.32 -5.94
CA GLN A 140 -15.85 -7.07 -5.77
C GLN A 140 -14.75 -6.50 -6.67
N SER A 141 -15.04 -6.39 -7.97
CA SER A 141 -14.13 -5.83 -8.96
C SER A 141 -13.68 -4.41 -8.61
N TRP A 142 -14.63 -3.50 -8.35
CA TRP A 142 -14.31 -2.09 -8.14
C TRP A 142 -13.51 -1.84 -6.87
N TYR A 143 -13.90 -2.47 -5.75
CA TYR A 143 -13.22 -2.21 -4.48
C TYR A 143 -11.79 -2.78 -4.51
N VAL A 144 -11.56 -3.94 -5.15
CA VAL A 144 -10.22 -4.53 -5.28
C VAL A 144 -9.28 -3.58 -6.02
N CYS A 145 -9.73 -3.05 -7.16
CA CYS A 145 -9.01 -2.04 -7.93
C CYS A 145 -8.73 -0.79 -7.10
N LEU A 146 -9.75 -0.22 -6.45
CA LEU A 146 -9.61 1.01 -5.65
C LEU A 146 -8.66 0.83 -4.46
N LEU A 147 -8.84 -0.25 -3.69
CA LEU A 147 -8.08 -0.52 -2.48
C LEU A 147 -6.64 -0.90 -2.79
N GLY A 148 -6.40 -1.73 -3.81
CA GLY A 148 -5.03 -2.13 -4.17
C GLY A 148 -4.18 -0.95 -4.60
N HIS A 149 -4.77 0.00 -5.34
CA HIS A 149 -4.13 1.27 -5.70
C HIS A 149 -3.92 2.18 -4.47
N TRP A 150 -4.91 2.29 -3.59
CA TRP A 150 -4.79 3.08 -2.36
C TRP A 150 -3.64 2.56 -1.48
N LEU A 151 -3.59 1.26 -1.23
CA LEU A 151 -2.56 0.64 -0.39
C LEU A 151 -1.16 0.80 -0.99
N LEU A 152 -1.02 0.70 -2.31
CA LEU A 152 0.24 1.01 -2.98
C LEU A 152 0.66 2.46 -2.71
N ALA A 153 -0.26 3.42 -2.84
CA ALA A 153 0.02 4.82 -2.56
C ALA A 153 0.49 5.02 -1.12
N VAL A 154 -0.14 4.37 -0.14
CA VAL A 154 0.25 4.48 1.27
C VAL A 154 1.66 3.93 1.51
N MET A 155 2.02 2.80 0.89
CA MET A 155 3.39 2.26 0.99
C MET A 155 4.41 3.21 0.35
N ILE A 156 4.15 3.74 -0.84
CA ILE A 156 5.03 4.72 -1.50
C ILE A 156 5.15 6.00 -0.65
N LEU A 157 4.05 6.47 -0.03
CA LEU A 157 4.07 7.63 0.86
C LEU A 157 4.95 7.36 2.07
N ALA A 158 4.83 6.18 2.70
CA ALA A 158 5.65 5.81 3.85
C ALA A 158 7.14 5.82 3.48
N ASP A 159 7.51 5.21 2.35
CA ASP A 159 8.90 5.18 1.86
C ASP A 159 9.41 6.59 1.51
N THR A 160 8.57 7.42 0.88
CA THR A 160 8.91 8.81 0.55
C THR A 160 9.19 9.64 1.80
N ILE A 161 8.36 9.51 2.85
CA ILE A 161 8.58 10.23 4.11
C ILE A 161 9.82 9.71 4.83
N SER A 162 10.04 8.38 4.86
CA SER A 162 11.25 7.77 5.43
C SER A 162 12.51 8.36 4.79
N LEU A 163 12.55 8.40 3.45
CA LEU A 163 13.68 8.92 2.70
C LEU A 163 13.92 10.41 2.99
N MET A 164 12.87 11.21 3.09
CA MET A 164 12.98 12.64 3.44
C MET A 164 13.53 12.86 4.85
N ASP A 165 13.11 12.02 5.80
CA ASP A 165 13.59 12.07 7.19
C ASP A 165 15.07 11.66 7.26
N GLU A 166 15.45 10.58 6.57
CA GLU A 166 16.82 10.08 6.47
C GLU A 166 17.77 11.09 5.81
N GLN A 167 17.30 11.82 4.80
CA GLN A 167 18.05 12.85 4.09
C GLN A 167 18.05 14.22 4.80
N SER A 168 17.47 14.32 6.00
CA SER A 168 17.33 15.60 6.74
C SER A 168 16.63 16.70 5.93
N MET A 169 15.69 16.32 5.05
CA MET A 169 14.89 17.25 4.25
C MET A 169 13.62 17.71 4.97
N SER A 170 13.14 16.94 5.93
CA SER A 170 11.99 17.29 6.76
C SER A 170 12.45 17.99 8.03
N MET A 171 11.50 18.65 8.71
CA MET A 171 11.80 19.36 9.95
C MET A 171 12.30 18.39 11.05
N PRO A 172 13.50 18.58 11.64
CA PRO A 172 14.06 17.69 12.65
C PRO A 172 13.16 17.37 13.87
N PRO A 173 12.39 18.32 14.46
CA PRO A 173 11.48 17.98 15.56
C PRO A 173 10.33 17.06 15.10
N ARG A 174 9.89 17.18 13.84
CA ARG A 174 8.80 16.38 13.29
C ARG A 174 9.26 14.98 12.89
N ALA A 175 10.45 14.86 12.31
CA ALA A 175 11.09 13.57 12.05
C ALA A 175 11.27 12.77 13.34
N ARG A 176 11.77 13.40 14.41
CA ARG A 176 11.89 12.77 15.74
C ARG A 176 10.56 12.29 16.29
N GLN A 177 9.51 13.12 16.20
CA GLN A 177 8.17 12.71 16.63
C GLN A 177 7.65 11.49 15.84
N ARG A 178 7.87 11.44 14.52
CA ARG A 178 7.51 10.28 13.69
C ARG A 178 8.27 9.03 14.09
N ALA A 179 9.56 9.15 14.41
CA ALA A 179 10.39 8.04 14.89
C ALA A 179 9.93 7.54 16.28
N GLU A 180 9.71 8.44 17.24
CA GLU A 180 9.24 8.09 18.59
C GLU A 180 7.89 7.36 18.58
N THR A 181 7.02 7.69 17.61
CA THR A 181 5.70 7.07 17.46
C THR A 181 5.69 5.84 16.54
N ASN A 182 6.85 5.47 15.97
CA ASN A 182 6.98 4.45 14.92
C ASN A 182 5.94 4.64 13.79
N MET A 183 5.65 5.89 13.45
CA MET A 183 4.50 6.23 12.58
C MET A 183 4.65 5.62 11.19
N ILE A 184 5.85 5.72 10.60
CA ILE A 184 6.13 5.24 9.25
C ILE A 184 6.08 3.71 9.18
N ASP A 185 6.65 3.03 10.18
CA ASP A 185 6.58 1.58 10.28
C ASP A 185 5.15 1.08 10.48
N ASN A 186 4.36 1.78 11.28
CA ASN A 186 2.94 1.46 11.45
C ASN A 186 2.15 1.64 10.15
N LEU A 187 2.41 2.72 9.38
CA LEU A 187 1.82 2.92 8.05
C LEU A 187 2.18 1.78 7.09
N ARG A 188 3.47 1.43 7.03
CA ARG A 188 3.97 0.35 6.16
C ARG A 188 3.37 -0.99 6.55
N ARG A 189 3.51 -1.40 7.81
CA ARG A 189 3.02 -2.70 8.32
C ARG A 189 1.51 -2.87 8.16
N SER A 190 0.72 -1.85 8.49
CA SER A 190 -0.74 -1.91 8.34
C SER A 190 -1.17 -2.06 6.88
N SER A 191 -0.53 -1.32 5.98
CA SER A 191 -0.81 -1.39 4.54
C SER A 191 -0.39 -2.73 3.96
N THR A 192 0.82 -3.20 4.29
CA THR A 192 1.36 -4.50 3.86
C THR A 192 0.44 -5.66 4.26
N ARG A 193 -0.04 -5.69 5.51
CA ARG A 193 -0.98 -6.72 5.96
C ARG A 193 -2.32 -6.65 5.21
N MET A 194 -2.85 -5.44 5.02
CA MET A 194 -4.08 -5.24 4.26
C MET A 194 -3.94 -5.62 2.78
N VAL A 195 -2.76 -5.43 2.17
CA VAL A 195 -2.47 -5.90 0.81
C VAL A 195 -2.50 -7.41 0.74
N SER A 196 -1.93 -8.11 1.72
CA SER A 196 -2.01 -9.56 1.82
C SER A 196 -3.46 -10.04 2.02
N ASP A 197 -4.24 -9.39 2.87
CA ASP A 197 -5.66 -9.72 3.05
C ASP A 197 -6.47 -9.51 1.75
N LEU A 198 -6.17 -8.43 1.02
CA LEU A 198 -6.74 -8.17 -0.30
C LEU A 198 -6.30 -9.22 -1.34
N ALA A 199 -5.03 -9.63 -1.32
CA ALA A 199 -4.50 -10.67 -2.19
C ALA A 199 -5.24 -11.99 -1.96
N LYS A 200 -5.39 -12.39 -0.71
CA LYS A 200 -6.14 -13.59 -0.30
C LYS A 200 -7.60 -13.53 -0.73
N ALA A 201 -8.27 -12.40 -0.51
CA ALA A 201 -9.68 -12.24 -0.85
C ALA A 201 -9.93 -12.25 -2.37
N SER A 202 -9.08 -11.57 -3.15
CA SER A 202 -9.29 -11.36 -4.58
C SER A 202 -8.73 -12.45 -5.49
N THR A 203 -7.93 -13.37 -4.94
CA THR A 203 -7.34 -14.48 -5.70
C THR A 203 -8.42 -15.50 -6.07
N PRO A 204 -8.52 -15.90 -7.36
CA PRO A 204 -9.45 -16.93 -7.81
C PRO A 204 -9.37 -18.20 -6.95
N ARG A 205 -10.52 -18.69 -6.50
CA ARG A 205 -10.65 -20.01 -5.85
C ARG A 205 -11.04 -21.06 -6.89
N GLU A 206 -10.79 -22.32 -6.56
CA GLU A 206 -11.19 -23.46 -7.41
C GLU A 206 -12.71 -23.67 -7.41
N ASP A 207 -13.44 -23.08 -6.46
CA ASP A 207 -14.90 -23.12 -6.39
C ASP A 207 -15.57 -22.04 -7.27
N ASP A 208 -16.86 -22.25 -7.59
CA ASP A 208 -17.65 -21.30 -8.40
C ASP A 208 -17.94 -19.98 -7.65
N LEU A 209 -17.68 -19.91 -6.34
CA LEU A 209 -17.97 -18.77 -5.47
C LEU A 209 -17.06 -17.55 -5.73
N GLY A 210 -15.88 -17.75 -6.33
CA GLY A 210 -14.96 -16.67 -6.71
C GLY A 210 -15.14 -16.14 -8.14
N LYS A 211 -16.05 -16.72 -8.93
CA LYS A 211 -16.24 -16.32 -10.33
C LYS A 211 -17.11 -15.07 -10.44
N LEU A 212 -16.78 -14.23 -11.41
CA LEU A 212 -17.52 -13.02 -11.75
C LEU A 212 -18.37 -13.26 -13.00
N PRO A 213 -19.60 -13.83 -12.89
CA PRO A 213 -20.39 -14.29 -14.04
C PRO A 213 -20.73 -13.18 -15.06
N GLU A 214 -20.79 -11.94 -14.61
CA GLU A 214 -21.09 -10.75 -15.43
C GLU A 214 -19.89 -10.24 -16.25
N TYR A 215 -18.68 -10.78 -16.00
CA TYR A 215 -17.45 -10.32 -16.63
C TYR A 215 -17.04 -11.20 -17.82
N HIS A 216 -16.31 -10.59 -18.77
CA HIS A 216 -15.70 -11.28 -19.90
C HIS A 216 -14.79 -12.43 -19.44
N HIS A 217 -14.70 -13.52 -20.20
CA HIS A 217 -13.96 -14.75 -19.81
C HIS A 217 -12.55 -14.48 -19.25
N ALA A 218 -11.82 -13.53 -19.84
CA ALA A 218 -10.46 -13.14 -19.40
C ALA A 218 -10.38 -12.52 -17.99
N ALA A 219 -11.50 -12.03 -17.43
CA ALA A 219 -11.60 -11.44 -16.10
C ALA A 219 -12.63 -12.16 -15.20
N LYS A 220 -13.34 -13.15 -15.74
CA LYS A 220 -14.39 -13.91 -15.07
C LYS A 220 -13.87 -14.75 -13.90
N GLU A 221 -12.60 -15.12 -13.92
CA GLU A 221 -12.03 -16.01 -12.91
C GLU A 221 -11.73 -15.32 -11.57
N GLY A 222 -11.75 -13.98 -11.49
CA GLY A 222 -11.70 -13.29 -10.20
C GLY A 222 -11.53 -11.77 -10.32
N ALA A 223 -11.93 -11.06 -9.26
CA ALA A 223 -11.87 -9.59 -9.17
C ALA A 223 -10.45 -9.05 -9.36
N LEU A 224 -9.43 -9.82 -9.01
CA LEU A 224 -8.04 -9.50 -9.27
C LEU A 224 -7.74 -9.25 -10.77
N LEU A 225 -8.43 -9.94 -11.68
CA LEU A 225 -8.21 -9.88 -13.12
C LEU A 225 -8.96 -8.73 -13.81
N THR A 226 -9.83 -8.02 -13.09
CA THR A 226 -10.63 -6.93 -13.68
C THR A 226 -9.85 -5.61 -13.75
N GLU A 227 -8.72 -5.50 -13.04
CA GLU A 227 -7.91 -4.29 -13.04
C GLU A 227 -7.35 -4.00 -14.45
N PRO A 228 -7.65 -2.81 -15.01
CA PRO A 228 -7.16 -2.42 -16.33
C PRO A 228 -5.66 -2.15 -16.33
N TRP A 229 -5.07 -1.71 -15.22
CA TRP A 229 -3.62 -1.50 -15.11
C TRP A 229 -2.96 -2.46 -14.13
N THR A 230 -2.77 -3.70 -14.58
CA THR A 230 -2.20 -4.81 -13.82
C THR A 230 -0.89 -4.46 -13.08
N MET A 231 -0.07 -3.56 -13.63
CA MET A 231 1.20 -3.13 -13.01
C MET A 231 1.02 -2.54 -11.61
N VAL A 232 -0.12 -1.91 -11.32
CA VAL A 232 -0.39 -1.30 -10.01
C VAL A 232 -0.54 -2.38 -8.96
N LEU A 233 -1.37 -3.39 -9.23
CA LEU A 233 -1.56 -4.53 -8.33
C LEU A 233 -0.30 -5.39 -8.25
N MET A 234 0.40 -5.61 -9.37
CA MET A 234 1.71 -6.27 -9.37
C MET A 234 2.67 -5.58 -8.40
N ARG A 235 2.82 -4.26 -8.50
CA ARG A 235 3.72 -3.51 -7.62
C ARG A 235 3.26 -3.57 -6.16
N SER A 236 1.95 -3.45 -5.92
CA SER A 236 1.38 -3.54 -4.57
C SER A 236 1.71 -4.87 -3.90
N PHE A 237 1.43 -6.00 -4.55
CA PHE A 237 1.75 -7.33 -4.02
C PHE A 237 3.25 -7.59 -3.92
N THR A 238 4.05 -7.03 -4.84
CA THR A 238 5.51 -7.15 -4.78
C THR A 238 6.07 -6.42 -3.56
N MET A 239 5.68 -5.16 -3.34
CA MET A 239 6.15 -4.36 -2.20
C MET A 239 5.75 -5.00 -0.88
N ALA A 240 4.48 -5.41 -0.75
CA ALA A 240 3.99 -6.08 0.44
C ALA A 240 4.69 -7.43 0.65
N GLY A 241 4.83 -8.24 -0.41
CA GLY A 241 5.47 -9.54 -0.38
C GLY A 241 6.94 -9.48 0.06
N LEU A 242 7.70 -8.52 -0.47
CA LEU A 242 9.09 -8.28 -0.05
C LEU A 242 9.17 -7.84 1.42
N SER A 243 8.30 -6.93 1.85
CA SER A 243 8.25 -6.48 3.25
C SER A 243 7.92 -7.63 4.21
N LEU A 244 6.98 -8.51 3.85
CA LEU A 244 6.60 -9.68 4.67
C LEU A 244 7.71 -10.73 4.70
N LEU A 245 8.39 -10.94 3.56
CA LEU A 245 9.54 -11.83 3.50
C LEU A 245 10.69 -11.31 4.37
N ASP A 246 10.96 -10.01 4.32
CA ASP A 246 11.96 -9.37 5.18
C ASP A 246 11.61 -9.55 6.67
N GLU A 247 10.36 -9.28 7.06
CA GLU A 247 9.86 -9.55 8.43
C GLU A 247 10.03 -11.02 8.85
N ALA A 248 9.79 -11.97 7.94
CA ALA A 248 9.96 -13.40 8.22
C ALA A 248 11.43 -13.84 8.31
N THR A 249 12.36 -13.08 7.74
CA THR A 249 13.79 -13.40 7.75
C THR A 249 14.60 -12.69 8.84
N THR A 250 14.12 -11.54 9.32
CA THR A 250 14.82 -10.69 10.29
C THR A 250 14.40 -10.95 11.74
N ARG A 251 13.24 -11.60 11.95
CA ARG A 251 12.76 -11.93 13.29
C ARG A 251 13.52 -13.11 13.89
N GLU A 252 13.71 -13.04 15.20
CA GLU A 252 14.32 -14.11 15.98
C GLU A 252 13.45 -15.38 15.95
N PRO A 253 14.05 -16.58 15.97
CA PRO A 253 13.32 -17.86 15.91
C PRO A 253 12.30 -18.09 17.04
N GLN A 254 12.38 -17.30 18.12
CA GLN A 254 11.49 -17.38 19.28
C GLN A 254 10.08 -16.81 18.99
N ASP A 255 9.90 -16.06 17.90
CA ASP A 255 8.62 -15.51 17.44
C ASP A 255 8.04 -16.34 16.27
N GLU A 256 8.06 -17.67 16.41
CA GLU A 256 7.67 -18.64 15.37
C GLU A 256 6.28 -18.34 14.79
N ILE A 257 5.31 -17.99 15.64
CA ILE A 257 3.93 -17.66 15.23
C ILE A 257 3.90 -16.46 14.29
N ALA A 258 4.69 -15.41 14.57
CA ALA A 258 4.66 -14.23 13.73
C ALA A 258 5.51 -14.39 12.46
N VAL A 259 6.56 -15.23 12.51
CA VAL A 259 7.29 -15.65 11.31
C VAL A 259 6.36 -16.42 10.38
N GLU A 260 5.60 -17.39 10.92
CA GLU A 260 4.61 -18.16 10.17
C GLU A 260 3.51 -17.25 9.58
N ASP A 261 2.98 -16.29 10.36
CA ASP A 261 1.99 -15.33 9.83
C ASP A 261 2.57 -14.50 8.67
N SER A 262 3.80 -13.99 8.81
CA SER A 262 4.48 -13.24 7.74
C SER A 262 4.71 -14.09 6.49
N GLN A 263 5.12 -15.36 6.66
CA GLN A 263 5.30 -16.29 5.56
C GLN A 263 3.97 -16.60 4.85
N ARG A 264 2.91 -16.90 5.60
CA ARG A 264 1.56 -17.14 5.08
C ARG A 264 1.05 -15.94 4.30
N ARG A 265 1.21 -14.74 4.85
CA ARG A 265 0.81 -13.49 4.20
C ARG A 265 1.62 -13.21 2.93
N CYS A 266 2.92 -13.52 2.95
CA CYS A 266 3.78 -13.43 1.77
C CYS A 266 3.30 -14.39 0.69
N GLU A 267 2.91 -15.61 1.05
CA GLU A 267 2.34 -16.59 0.13
C GLU A 267 1.05 -16.09 -0.54
N ASP A 268 0.17 -15.41 0.20
CA ASP A 268 -1.03 -14.80 -0.36
C ASP A 268 -0.67 -13.78 -1.47
N CYS A 269 0.38 -12.96 -1.28
CA CYS A 269 0.91 -12.04 -2.30
C CYS A 269 1.52 -12.79 -3.50
N VAL A 270 2.29 -13.87 -3.26
CA VAL A 270 2.88 -14.70 -4.33
C VAL A 270 1.79 -15.33 -5.20
N LYS A 271 0.74 -15.87 -4.58
CA LYS A 271 -0.41 -16.45 -5.28
C LYS A 271 -1.10 -15.40 -6.15
N ALA A 272 -1.41 -14.22 -5.60
CA ALA A 272 -2.01 -13.15 -6.38
C ALA A 272 -1.14 -12.74 -7.58
N LEU A 273 0.18 -12.61 -7.40
CA LEU A 273 1.12 -12.34 -8.49
C LEU A 273 1.13 -13.44 -9.56
N TRP A 274 1.04 -14.71 -9.14
CA TRP A 274 0.97 -15.84 -10.06
C TRP A 274 -0.30 -15.78 -10.92
N TYR A 275 -1.46 -15.49 -10.33
CA TYR A 275 -2.73 -15.34 -11.07
C TYR A 275 -2.73 -14.14 -12.02
N LEU A 276 -2.17 -13.00 -11.58
CA LEU A 276 -1.92 -11.85 -12.47
C LEU A 276 -1.00 -12.21 -13.64
N GLY A 277 -0.20 -13.26 -13.50
CA GLY A 277 0.61 -13.88 -14.53
C GLY A 277 -0.12 -14.20 -15.83
N ARG A 278 -1.43 -14.47 -15.76
CA ARG A 278 -2.29 -14.70 -16.92
C ARG A 278 -2.42 -13.47 -17.82
N LYS A 279 -2.22 -12.26 -17.26
CA LYS A 279 -2.24 -10.99 -17.99
C LYS A 279 -0.84 -10.41 -18.20
N SER A 280 0.16 -10.81 -17.41
CA SER A 280 1.51 -10.23 -17.44
C SER A 280 2.57 -11.29 -17.14
N SER A 281 3.40 -11.62 -18.13
CA SER A 281 4.53 -12.55 -17.95
C SER A 281 5.57 -12.04 -16.93
N LEU A 282 5.68 -10.72 -16.76
CA LEU A 282 6.50 -10.14 -15.70
C LEU A 282 5.97 -10.51 -14.31
N SER A 283 4.65 -10.59 -14.13
CA SER A 283 4.05 -11.00 -12.86
C SER A 283 4.43 -12.43 -12.49
N LEU A 284 4.47 -13.36 -13.45
CA LEU A 284 4.93 -14.74 -13.22
C LEU A 284 6.39 -14.78 -12.76
N LYS A 285 7.27 -13.97 -13.38
CA LYS A 285 8.68 -13.92 -12.98
C LYS A 285 8.84 -13.40 -11.56
N VAL A 286 8.11 -12.35 -11.19
CA VAL A 286 8.15 -11.80 -9.83
C VAL A 286 7.58 -12.80 -8.81
N ALA A 287 6.48 -13.48 -9.15
CA ALA A 287 5.91 -14.54 -8.31
C ALA A 287 6.92 -15.67 -8.06
N ALA A 288 7.65 -16.10 -9.10
CA ALA A 288 8.68 -17.14 -8.97
C ALA A 288 9.83 -16.68 -8.07
N ILE A 289 10.39 -15.49 -8.29
CA ILE A 289 11.50 -14.96 -7.47
C ILE A 289 11.10 -14.83 -6.00
N LEU A 290 9.90 -14.30 -5.74
CA LEU A 290 9.41 -14.11 -4.38
C LEU A 290 9.08 -15.46 -3.72
N GLY A 291 8.51 -16.41 -4.48
CA GLY A 291 8.27 -17.78 -4.04
C GLY A 291 9.56 -18.50 -3.64
N ASP A 292 10.61 -18.42 -4.46
CA ASP A 292 11.93 -18.97 -4.14
C ASP A 292 12.54 -18.32 -2.88
N GLY A 293 12.28 -17.02 -2.66
CA GLY A 293 12.63 -16.33 -1.43
C GLY A 293 11.91 -16.89 -0.20
N LEU A 294 10.60 -17.11 -0.33
CA LEU A 294 9.75 -17.64 0.73
C LEU A 294 10.13 -19.08 1.12
N GLU A 295 10.39 -19.95 0.13
CA GLU A 295 10.86 -21.32 0.40
C GLU A 295 12.19 -21.33 1.15
N ARG A 296 13.12 -20.45 0.78
CA ARG A 296 14.39 -20.29 1.52
C ARG A 296 14.21 -19.75 2.93
N SER A 297 13.17 -18.95 3.19
CA SER A 297 12.83 -18.50 4.56
C SER A 297 12.31 -19.69 5.39
N ARG A 298 11.43 -20.52 4.83
CA ARG A 298 10.88 -21.72 5.49
C ARG A 298 11.96 -22.73 5.87
N LEU A 299 12.88 -23.00 4.95
CA LEU A 299 14.00 -23.93 5.19
C LEU A 299 14.94 -23.45 6.31
N ARG A 300 15.11 -22.13 6.49
CA ARG A 300 15.90 -21.58 7.60
C ARG A 300 15.26 -21.84 8.96
N GLY A 301 13.94 -21.71 9.07
CA GLY A 301 13.22 -22.02 10.31
C GLY A 301 13.34 -23.49 10.72
N LEU A 302 13.37 -24.41 9.75
CA LEU A 302 13.54 -25.85 10.00
C LEU A 302 14.97 -26.20 10.43
N GLY A 303 15.99 -25.52 9.91
CA GLY A 303 17.40 -25.78 10.22
C GLY A 303 17.83 -25.35 11.63
N SER A 304 17.10 -24.44 12.28
CA SER A 304 17.36 -24.05 13.67
C SER A 304 16.74 -24.99 14.73
N GLY A 305 15.90 -25.94 14.32
CA GLY A 305 15.21 -26.88 15.22
C GLY A 305 15.94 -28.19 15.53
N THR A 306 17.11 -28.44 14.92
CA THR A 306 17.81 -29.75 15.01
C THR A 306 19.03 -29.79 15.94
N ASP A 307 19.40 -28.69 16.60
CA ASP A 307 20.54 -28.69 17.54
C ASP A 307 20.09 -28.84 19.00
N PHE A 308 19.41 -29.93 19.35
CA PHE A 308 19.33 -30.43 20.74
C PHE A 308 18.92 -31.91 20.78
N ALA A 309 19.84 -32.79 20.38
CA ALA A 309 19.87 -34.17 20.85
C ALA A 309 21.33 -34.50 21.18
N GLY A 310 21.67 -34.23 22.45
CA GLY A 310 23.00 -34.39 22.99
C GLY A 310 23.53 -35.82 22.79
N ALA A 311 24.70 -35.87 22.18
CA ALA A 311 25.63 -36.99 22.27
C ALA A 311 25.94 -37.24 23.75
N GLY A 312 25.48 -38.39 24.24
CA GLY A 312 25.89 -38.95 25.52
C GLY A 312 26.47 -40.32 25.28
N GLU A 313 27.74 -40.41 24.89
CA GLU A 313 28.52 -41.61 25.17
C GLU A 313 29.97 -41.23 25.48
N GLN A 314 30.33 -41.53 26.73
CA GLN A 314 31.61 -41.22 27.35
C GLN A 314 32.67 -42.24 26.91
N SER A 315 33.82 -41.70 26.51
CA SER A 315 35.18 -42.09 26.93
C SER A 315 35.47 -43.58 27.19
N THR A 316 36.35 -44.15 26.37
CA THR A 316 37.52 -44.87 26.92
C THR A 316 38.74 -44.65 26.03
N ILE A 317 39.71 -43.95 26.61
CA ILE A 317 41.11 -43.90 26.21
C ILE A 317 41.72 -45.28 26.43
N SER A 318 42.43 -45.81 25.44
CA SER A 318 43.58 -46.70 25.67
C SER A 318 44.66 -46.45 24.62
N GLN A 319 45.86 -46.22 25.14
CA GLN A 319 47.11 -45.95 24.46
C GLN A 319 47.75 -47.24 23.91
N VAL A 320 48.77 -47.06 23.05
CA VAL A 320 49.90 -47.98 22.74
C VAL A 320 49.50 -49.11 21.76
N GLU A 321 50.19 -49.44 20.64
CA GLU A 321 51.62 -49.51 20.30
C GLU A 321 51.82 -49.60 18.76
N VAL A 322 52.86 -48.92 18.26
CA VAL A 322 53.86 -49.35 17.24
C VAL A 322 53.45 -50.33 16.10
N PHE A 323 53.29 -49.81 14.88
CA PHE A 323 54.14 -49.99 13.67
C PHE A 323 53.44 -49.39 12.44
#